data_AF-A0A7X4H070-F1
#
_entry.id   AF-A0A7X4H070-F1
#
_cell.length_a   1.000
_cell.length_b   1.000
_cell.length_c   1.000
_cell.angle_alpha   90.00
_cell.angle_beta   90.00
_cell.angle_gamma   90.00
#
_symmetry.space_group_name_H-M   'P 1'
#
loop_
_entity.id
_entity.type
_entity.pdbx_description
1 polymer ?
#
loop_
_entity_poly.entity_id
_entity_poly.type
_entity_poly.pdbx_seq_one_letter_code
_entity_poly.pdbx_strand_id
1 'polypeptide(L)'
;MNILHIDSCALGDNSTSRQITLAAITALTAANEQATVLYRDLAASPLSHASGPLLQVISQRWDAEIPMNAELRAEALQSASLLQEFQEADVVVLGAPMHNFSVPSTLKAWLDRLLELHTATGQGLADPHLILVTSGCAVMGLQTEAELVGQHELLLKAAFDFMGVRRLRVVRQLADLPAALAL
;
A
#
# COMPACT_ATOMS: atom_id res chain seq x y z
N MET A 1 8.18 -13.29 11.91
CA MET A 1 7.37 -12.90 10.75
C MET A 1 7.01 -11.45 10.93
N ASN A 2 7.48 -10.58 10.04
CA ASN A 2 7.15 -9.17 10.03
C ASN A 2 5.90 -8.94 9.16
N ILE A 3 4.86 -8.37 9.74
CA ILE A 3 3.63 -8.02 9.03
C ILE A 3 3.54 -6.50 8.92
N LEU A 4 3.40 -6.00 7.70
CA LEU A 4 3.05 -4.61 7.45
C LEU A 4 1.55 -4.50 7.18
N HIS A 5 0.81 -3.87 8.09
CA HIS A 5 -0.61 -3.59 7.96
C HIS A 5 -0.81 -2.14 7.51
N ILE A 6 -1.37 -1.96 6.31
CA ILE A 6 -1.65 -0.64 5.73
C ILE A 6 -3.15 -0.47 5.52
N ASP A 7 -3.71 0.60 6.08
CA ASP A 7 -5.07 1.04 5.76
C ASP A 7 -5.02 2.39 5.04
N SER A 8 -5.82 2.54 3.97
CA SER A 8 -5.86 3.79 3.20
C SER A 8 -7.25 4.41 3.03
N CYS A 9 -8.31 3.75 3.49
CA CYS A 9 -9.66 4.27 3.35
C CYS A 9 -9.86 5.53 4.20
N ALA A 10 -10.31 6.61 3.56
CA ALA A 10 -10.58 7.90 4.20
C ALA A 10 -11.78 7.87 5.17
N LEU A 11 -12.65 6.85 5.08
CA LEU A 11 -13.84 6.73 5.92
C LEU A 11 -13.57 6.19 7.32
N GLY A 12 -12.31 5.92 7.68
CA GLY A 12 -11.93 5.42 9.00
C GLY A 12 -12.73 4.16 9.36
N ASP A 13 -13.28 4.13 10.58
CA ASP A 13 -14.02 2.98 11.13
C ASP A 13 -15.23 2.52 10.29
N ASN A 14 -15.76 3.37 9.42
CA ASN A 14 -16.84 3.02 8.49
C ASN A 14 -16.35 2.23 7.26
N SER A 15 -15.06 1.86 7.21
CA SER A 15 -14.45 1.18 6.08
C SER A 15 -14.59 -0.34 6.16
N THR A 16 -15.26 -0.94 5.18
CA THR A 16 -15.30 -2.40 5.02
C THR A 16 -13.93 -3.01 4.77
N SER A 17 -13.04 -2.34 4.02
CA SER A 17 -11.68 -2.85 3.81
C SER A 17 -10.89 -2.90 5.11
N ARG A 18 -11.02 -1.92 6.02
CA ARG A 18 -10.37 -1.96 7.34
C ARG A 18 -10.83 -3.13 8.22
N GLN A 19 -12.12 -3.45 8.16
CA GLN A 19 -12.64 -4.62 8.90
C GLN A 19 -12.00 -5.92 8.42
N ILE A 20 -11.76 -6.04 7.11
CA ILE A 20 -11.16 -7.24 6.52
C ILE A 20 -9.64 -7.27 6.71
N THR A 21 -8.94 -6.13 6.62
CA THR A 21 -7.50 -6.07 6.96
C THR A 21 -7.27 -6.45 8.42
N LEU A 22 -8.08 -5.92 9.36
CA LEU A 22 -8.03 -6.30 10.77
C LEU A 22 -8.26 -7.80 10.99
N ALA A 23 -9.23 -8.40 10.29
CA ALA A 23 -9.48 -9.84 10.36
C ALA A 23 -8.28 -10.65 9.83
N ALA A 24 -7.63 -10.21 8.75
CA ALA A 24 -6.41 -10.85 8.24
C ALA A 24 -5.27 -10.78 9.27
N ILE A 25 -5.05 -9.61 9.90
CA ILE A 25 -4.02 -9.44 10.95
C ILE A 25 -4.31 -10.33 12.16
N THR A 26 -5.58 -10.41 12.57
CA THR A 26 -6.00 -11.28 13.68
C THR A 26 -5.68 -12.74 13.38
N ALA A 27 -5.98 -13.21 12.17
CA ALA A 27 -5.68 -14.58 11.76
C ALA A 27 -4.17 -14.86 11.67
N LEU A 28 -3.39 -13.95 11.07
CA LEU A 28 -1.93 -14.09 10.92
C LEU A 28 -1.21 -14.14 12.28
N THR A 29 -1.63 -13.29 13.23
CA THR A 29 -1.03 -13.24 14.57
C THR A 29 -1.46 -14.42 15.44
N ALA A 30 -2.69 -14.92 15.30
CA ALA A 30 -3.13 -16.14 15.96
C ALA A 30 -2.37 -17.39 15.46
N ALA A 31 -1.98 -17.41 14.18
CA ALA A 31 -1.18 -18.50 13.59
C ALA A 31 0.32 -18.41 13.93
N ASN A 32 0.80 -17.27 14.41
CA ASN A 32 2.21 -17.04 14.72
C ASN A 32 2.36 -16.04 15.87
N GLU A 33 2.50 -16.55 17.10
CA GLU A 33 2.62 -15.75 18.32
C GLU A 33 3.88 -14.84 18.35
N GLN A 34 4.88 -15.12 17.50
CA GLN A 34 6.09 -14.30 17.36
C GLN A 34 6.00 -13.28 16.21
N ALA A 35 4.83 -13.14 15.57
CA ALA A 35 4.63 -12.15 14.54
C ALA A 35 4.71 -10.73 15.12
N THR A 36 5.43 -9.86 14.43
CA THR A 36 5.49 -8.42 14.70
C THR A 36 4.59 -7.71 13.69
N VAL A 37 3.77 -6.78 14.16
CA VAL A 37 2.88 -6.00 13.29
C VAL A 37 3.33 -4.55 13.32
N LEU A 38 3.68 -4.02 12.15
CA LEU A 38 3.83 -2.59 11.93
C LEU A 38 2.56 -2.06 11.28
N TYR A 39 1.91 -1.10 11.93
CA TYR A 39 0.68 -0.49 11.44
C TYR A 39 0.91 0.88 10.81
N ARG A 40 0.32 1.10 9.64
CA ARG A 40 0.35 2.34 8.88
C ARG A 40 -1.05 2.74 8.42
N ASP A 41 -1.58 3.81 9.02
CA ASP A 41 -2.83 4.41 8.57
C ASP A 41 -2.56 5.64 7.69
N LEU A 42 -2.72 5.47 6.38
CA LEU A 42 -2.48 6.54 5.40
C LEU A 42 -3.59 7.59 5.40
N ALA A 43 -4.76 7.32 5.99
CA ALA A 43 -5.82 8.31 6.14
C ALA A 43 -5.68 9.12 7.44
N ALA A 44 -5.30 8.48 8.55
CA ALA A 44 -5.12 9.17 9.83
C ALA A 44 -3.79 9.94 9.90
N SER A 45 -2.75 9.46 9.20
CA SER A 45 -1.45 10.14 9.07
C SER A 45 -1.11 10.34 7.59
N PRO A 46 -1.81 11.25 6.89
CA PRO A 46 -1.65 11.42 5.46
C PRO A 46 -0.26 11.94 5.11
N LEU A 47 0.27 11.42 4.02
CA LEU A 47 1.49 11.90 3.39
C LEU A 47 1.18 13.16 2.59
N SER A 48 2.10 14.12 2.56
CA SER A 48 2.05 15.19 1.59
C SER A 48 2.09 14.62 0.16
N HIS A 49 1.44 15.31 -0.78
CA HIS A 49 1.48 14.90 -2.18
C HIS A 49 2.91 14.94 -2.72
N ALA A 50 3.18 14.09 -3.71
CA ALA A 50 4.46 14.13 -4.41
C ALA A 50 4.67 15.50 -5.06
N SER A 51 5.82 16.12 -4.78
CA SER A 51 6.26 17.38 -5.38
C SER A 51 7.45 17.13 -6.29
N GLY A 52 7.67 18.00 -7.28
CA GLY A 52 8.85 17.93 -8.15
C GLY A 52 10.17 17.89 -7.37
N PRO A 53 10.37 18.76 -6.35
CA PRO A 53 11.52 18.68 -5.45
C PRO A 53 11.66 17.34 -4.74
N LEU A 54 10.58 16.83 -4.12
CA LEU A 54 10.62 15.54 -3.41
C LEU A 54 10.99 14.39 -4.33
N LEU A 55 10.32 14.28 -5.48
CA LEU A 55 10.57 13.21 -6.45
C LEU A 55 12.01 13.24 -6.97
N GLN A 56 12.56 14.42 -7.24
CA GLN A 56 13.97 14.55 -7.67
C GLN A 56 14.95 14.16 -6.56
N VAL A 57 14.67 14.52 -5.30
CA VAL A 57 15.48 14.11 -4.16
C VAL A 57 15.47 12.59 -3.97
N ILE A 58 14.29 11.99 -3.86
CA ILE A 58 14.19 10.55 -3.57
C ILE A 58 14.67 9.70 -4.75
N SER A 59 14.63 10.23 -5.98
CA SER A 59 15.14 9.57 -7.17
C SER A 59 16.63 9.79 -7.44
N GLN A 60 17.34 10.45 -6.52
CA GLN A 60 18.75 10.80 -6.66
C GLN A 60 19.08 11.69 -7.87
N ARG A 61 18.11 12.49 -8.31
CA ARG A 61 18.20 13.43 -9.44
C ARG A 61 18.17 14.90 -9.01
N TRP A 62 18.52 15.20 -7.75
CA TRP A 62 18.52 16.57 -7.25
C TRP A 62 19.80 17.32 -7.60
N ASP A 63 19.72 18.64 -7.68
CA ASP A 63 20.85 19.53 -7.92
C ASP A 63 20.81 20.78 -7.01
N ALA A 64 21.67 21.76 -7.28
CA ALA A 64 21.78 22.99 -6.49
C ALA A 64 20.55 23.91 -6.59
N GLU A 65 19.70 23.76 -7.61
CA GLU A 65 18.48 24.55 -7.79
C GLU A 65 17.34 24.06 -6.87
N ILE A 66 17.51 22.89 -6.24
CA ILE A 66 16.58 22.31 -5.29
C ILE A 66 17.18 22.43 -3.88
N PRO A 67 16.98 23.56 -3.18
CA PRO A 67 17.57 23.74 -1.85
C PRO A 67 16.99 22.72 -0.86
N MET A 68 17.87 21.92 -0.26
CA MET A 68 17.52 20.94 0.76
C MET A 68 17.19 21.63 2.09
N ASN A 69 15.96 22.12 2.23
CA ASN A 69 15.43 22.63 3.50
C ASN A 69 15.06 21.49 4.47
N ALA A 70 14.66 21.86 5.69
CA ALA A 70 14.37 20.90 6.74
C ALA A 70 13.14 20.04 6.41
N GLU A 71 12.13 20.64 5.78
CA GLU A 71 10.88 19.98 5.39
C GLU A 71 11.12 18.91 4.32
N LEU A 72 11.81 19.27 3.23
CA LEU A 72 12.14 18.37 2.14
C LEU A 72 13.02 17.20 2.62
N ARG A 73 13.96 17.47 3.53
CA ARG A 73 14.77 16.42 4.16
C ARG A 73 13.90 15.47 4.98
N ALA A 74 12.97 16.00 5.77
CA ALA A 74 12.06 15.17 6.56
C ALA A 74 11.15 14.31 5.67
N GLU A 75 10.63 14.85 4.57
CA GLU A 75 9.82 14.10 3.61
C GLU A 75 10.62 13.00 2.89
N ALA A 76 11.88 13.27 2.53
CA ALA A 76 12.75 12.28 1.92
C ALA A 76 13.08 11.14 2.90
N LEU A 77 13.37 11.45 4.16
CA LEU A 77 13.60 10.46 5.22
C LEU A 77 12.35 9.63 5.50
N GLN A 78 11.17 10.27 5.56
CA GLN A 78 9.89 9.57 5.70
C GLN A 78 9.67 8.62 4.51
N SER A 79 9.95 9.06 3.28
CA SER A 79 9.80 8.23 2.08
C SER A 79 10.72 7.01 2.11
N ALA A 80 11.98 7.18 2.54
CA ALA A 80 12.92 6.07 2.71
C ALA A 80 12.43 5.06 3.77
N SER A 81 11.92 5.54 4.91
CA SER A 81 11.31 4.68 5.93
C SER A 81 10.15 3.86 5.35
N LEU A 82 9.26 4.46 4.57
CA LEU A 82 8.11 3.75 3.99
C LEU A 82 8.53 2.64 3.03
N LEU A 83 9.58 2.83 2.24
CA LEU A 83 10.12 1.77 1.39
C LEU A 83 10.77 0.66 2.23
N GLN A 84 11.53 1.03 3.25
CA GLN A 84 12.18 0.07 4.16
C GLN A 84 11.14 -0.82 4.86
N GLU A 85 10.06 -0.23 5.38
CA GLU A 85 8.95 -0.97 6.00
C GLU A 85 8.35 -2.02 5.07
N PHE A 86 8.20 -1.68 3.79
CA PHE A 86 7.70 -2.60 2.77
C PHE A 86 8.72 -3.70 2.45
N GLN A 87 10.01 -3.36 2.37
CA GLN A 87 11.09 -4.32 2.09
C GLN A 87 11.34 -5.31 3.23
N GLU A 88 11.14 -4.91 4.48
CA GLU A 88 11.36 -5.73 5.68
C GLU A 88 10.17 -6.64 6.02
N ALA A 89 9.03 -6.46 5.34
CA ALA A 89 7.82 -7.25 5.56
C ALA A 89 7.92 -8.64 4.91
N ASP A 90 7.54 -9.68 5.66
CA ASP A 90 7.29 -11.02 5.11
C ASP A 90 5.89 -11.09 4.49
N VAL A 91 4.94 -10.39 5.11
CA VAL A 91 3.53 -10.29 4.71
C VAL A 91 3.10 -8.83 4.72
N VAL A 92 2.45 -8.39 3.65
CA VAL A 92 1.82 -7.07 3.59
C VAL A 92 0.31 -7.26 3.51
N VAL A 93 -0.44 -6.64 4.41
CA VAL A 93 -1.90 -6.58 4.37
C VAL A 93 -2.30 -5.15 4.05
N LEU A 94 -2.81 -4.93 2.84
CA LEU A 94 -3.11 -3.59 2.33
C LEU A 94 -4.60 -3.43 2.04
N GLY A 95 -5.26 -2.53 2.77
CA GLY A 95 -6.60 -2.05 2.48
C GLY A 95 -6.58 -0.97 1.40
N ALA A 96 -7.02 -1.32 0.19
CA ALA A 96 -7.02 -0.46 -0.99
C ALA A 96 -8.41 -0.45 -1.67
N PRO A 97 -9.45 0.11 -1.02
CA PRO A 97 -10.78 0.20 -1.61
C PRO A 97 -10.77 1.08 -2.86
N MET A 98 -11.69 0.85 -3.80
CA MET A 98 -11.89 1.78 -4.91
C MET A 98 -12.52 3.08 -4.40
N HIS A 99 -11.93 4.21 -4.75
CA HIS A 99 -12.44 5.55 -4.51
C HIS A 99 -12.47 6.29 -5.85
N ASN A 100 -13.67 6.66 -6.32
CA ASN A 100 -13.89 7.35 -7.60
C ASN A 100 -13.18 6.66 -8.78
N PHE A 101 -13.41 5.36 -8.96
CA PHE A 101 -12.84 4.54 -10.04
C PHE A 101 -11.30 4.38 -10.00
N SER A 102 -10.66 4.71 -8.88
CA SER A 102 -9.23 4.55 -8.65
C SER A 102 -8.94 4.21 -7.19
N VAL A 103 -7.70 4.43 -6.73
CA VAL A 103 -7.29 4.27 -5.34
C VAL A 103 -7.58 5.52 -4.49
N PRO A 104 -7.64 5.43 -3.15
CA PRO A 104 -7.69 6.61 -2.30
C PRO A 104 -6.46 7.50 -2.54
N SER A 105 -6.63 8.82 -2.52
CA SER A 105 -5.55 9.77 -2.79
C SER A 105 -4.35 9.64 -1.84
N THR A 106 -4.61 9.24 -0.60
CA THR A 106 -3.58 8.93 0.40
C THR A 106 -2.75 7.69 0.04
N LEU A 107 -3.40 6.65 -0.52
CA LEU A 107 -2.70 5.49 -1.08
C LEU A 107 -1.87 5.89 -2.31
N LYS A 108 -2.41 6.75 -3.16
CA LYS A 108 -1.67 7.26 -4.33
C LYS A 108 -0.42 8.02 -3.93
N ALA A 109 -0.50 8.89 -2.90
CA ALA A 109 0.67 9.62 -2.39
C ALA A 109 1.75 8.68 -1.83
N TRP A 110 1.34 7.57 -1.20
CA TRP A 110 2.26 6.52 -0.76
C TRP A 110 2.90 5.77 -1.95
N LEU A 111 2.10 5.32 -2.92
CA LEU A 111 2.60 4.66 -4.13
C LEU A 111 3.58 5.53 -4.92
N ASP A 112 3.29 6.83 -5.07
CA ASP A 112 4.15 7.76 -5.80
C ASP A 112 5.56 7.86 -5.22
N ARG A 113 5.70 7.73 -3.90
CA ARG A 113 7.00 7.75 -3.23
C ARG A 113 7.72 6.41 -3.34
N LEU A 114 7.00 5.32 -3.10
CA LEU A 114 7.58 3.97 -3.13
C LEU A 114 8.07 3.57 -4.52
N LEU A 115 7.27 3.82 -5.56
CA LEU A 115 7.62 3.44 -6.93
C LEU A 115 8.81 4.24 -7.45
N GLU A 116 8.88 5.53 -7.10
CA GLU A 116 10.01 6.39 -7.45
C GLU A 116 11.31 5.94 -6.74
N LEU A 117 11.25 5.69 -5.43
CA LEU A 117 12.38 5.17 -4.66
C LEU A 117 12.84 3.79 -5.14
N HIS A 118 11.91 2.89 -5.45
CA HIS A 118 12.23 1.57 -5.96
C HIS A 118 13.04 1.68 -7.26
N THR A 119 12.59 2.54 -8.18
CA THR A 119 13.28 2.79 -9.46
C THR A 119 14.72 3.28 -9.23
N ALA A 120 14.90 4.20 -8.29
CA ALA A 120 16.20 4.83 -8.04
C ALA A 120 17.18 3.93 -7.28
N THR A 121 16.68 3.13 -6.34
CA THR A 121 17.53 2.23 -5.54
C THR A 121 17.98 1.00 -6.33
N GLY A 122 17.17 0.55 -7.30
CA GLY A 122 17.45 -0.65 -8.10
C GLY A 122 17.62 -1.93 -7.25
N GLN A 123 17.27 -1.87 -5.97
CA GLN A 123 17.37 -3.00 -5.05
C GLN A 123 16.24 -3.98 -5.36
N GLY A 124 16.58 -5.27 -5.40
CA GLY A 124 15.58 -6.32 -5.41
C GLY A 124 14.75 -6.21 -4.13
N LEU A 125 13.44 -6.09 -4.26
CA LEU A 125 12.55 -6.19 -3.12
C LEU A 125 12.53 -7.63 -2.62
N ALA A 126 12.33 -7.79 -1.30
CA ALA A 126 11.74 -9.02 -0.80
C ALA A 126 10.44 -9.27 -1.60
N ASP A 127 10.10 -10.52 -1.87
CA ASP A 127 8.83 -10.87 -2.52
C ASP A 127 7.81 -11.17 -1.41
N PRO A 128 7.25 -10.19 -0.68
CA PRO A 128 6.34 -10.47 0.43
C PRO A 128 5.09 -11.15 -0.08
N HIS A 129 4.42 -11.90 0.79
CA HIS A 129 3.04 -12.27 0.53
C HIS A 129 2.14 -11.03 0.71
N LEU A 130 1.65 -10.46 -0.39
CA LEU A 130 0.75 -9.31 -0.38
C LEU A 130 -0.71 -9.75 -0.43
N ILE A 131 -1.44 -9.49 0.65
CA ILE A 131 -2.90 -9.62 0.75
C ILE A 131 -3.51 -8.25 0.45
N LEU A 132 -4.03 -8.09 -0.76
CA LEU A 132 -4.63 -6.86 -1.27
C LEU A 132 -6.15 -6.88 -1.05
N VAL A 133 -6.63 -6.10 -0.08
CA VAL A 133 -8.05 -5.99 0.25
C VAL A 133 -8.69 -4.85 -0.54
N THR A 134 -9.49 -5.18 -1.55
CA THR A 134 -10.19 -4.20 -2.41
C THR A 134 -11.65 -3.98 -2.02
N SER A 135 -12.11 -4.59 -0.93
CA SER A 135 -13.48 -4.45 -0.41
C SER A 135 -13.93 -3.00 -0.23
N GLY A 136 -15.23 -2.74 -0.42
CA GLY A 136 -15.83 -1.40 -0.37
C GLY A 136 -16.10 -0.79 -1.75
N CYS A 137 -15.69 -1.45 -2.84
CA CYS A 137 -16.00 -1.06 -4.22
C CYS A 137 -17.50 -1.10 -4.60
N ALA A 138 -18.34 -1.78 -3.81
CA ALA A 138 -19.63 -2.30 -4.25
C ALA A 138 -20.83 -1.32 -4.22
N VAL A 139 -20.59 -0.01 -4.09
CA VAL A 139 -21.67 1.00 -4.06
C VAL A 139 -21.81 1.71 -5.40
N MET A 140 -21.78 0.96 -6.50
CA MET A 140 -21.89 1.58 -7.82
C MET A 140 -23.21 1.26 -8.51
N GLY A 141 -23.82 0.09 -8.28
CA GLY A 141 -25.08 -0.27 -8.94
C GLY A 141 -25.00 -0.20 -10.48
N LEU A 142 -23.79 -0.27 -11.01
CA LEU A 142 -23.49 -0.14 -12.44
C LEU A 142 -23.46 -1.51 -13.09
N GLN A 143 -23.94 -1.59 -14.33
CA GLN A 143 -23.92 -2.84 -15.11
C GLN A 143 -22.48 -3.34 -15.38
N THR A 144 -21.49 -2.45 -15.36
CA THR A 144 -20.06 -2.75 -15.62
C THR A 144 -19.22 -2.84 -14.35
N GLU A 145 -19.83 -3.02 -13.18
CA GLU A 145 -19.12 -3.03 -11.88
C GLU A 145 -17.94 -4.01 -11.84
N ALA A 146 -18.12 -5.23 -12.35
CA ALA A 146 -17.05 -6.23 -12.39
C ALA A 146 -15.84 -5.78 -13.25
N GLU A 147 -16.09 -5.09 -14.36
CA GLU A 147 -15.04 -4.55 -15.22
C GLU A 147 -14.28 -3.42 -14.51
N LEU A 148 -15.01 -2.50 -13.86
CA LEU A 148 -14.44 -1.38 -13.13
C LEU A 148 -13.60 -1.85 -11.93
N VAL A 149 -14.08 -2.84 -11.19
CA VAL A 149 -13.31 -3.51 -10.12
C VAL A 149 -12.04 -4.15 -10.71
N GLY A 150 -12.16 -4.81 -11.87
CA GLY A 150 -11.01 -5.38 -12.57
C GLY A 150 -9.97 -4.34 -12.95
N GLN A 151 -10.38 -3.17 -13.47
CA GLN A 151 -9.48 -2.07 -13.83
C GLN A 151 -8.76 -1.48 -12.61
N HIS A 152 -9.47 -1.28 -11.50
CA HIS A 152 -8.89 -0.86 -10.23
C HIS A 152 -7.82 -1.84 -9.73
N GLU A 153 -8.13 -3.14 -9.75
CA GLU A 153 -7.19 -4.18 -9.35
C GLU A 153 -5.99 -4.28 -10.29
N LEU A 154 -6.18 -4.09 -11.60
CA LEU A 154 -5.09 -4.10 -12.57
C LEU A 154 -4.09 -2.97 -12.31
N LEU A 155 -4.56 -1.78 -11.94
CA LEU A 155 -3.69 -0.66 -11.57
C LEU A 155 -2.81 -1.01 -10.37
N LEU A 156 -3.39 -1.58 -9.32
CA LEU A 156 -2.65 -1.96 -8.11
C LEU A 156 -1.69 -3.12 -8.40
N LYS A 157 -2.13 -4.14 -9.13
CA LYS A 157 -1.28 -5.27 -9.54
C LYS A 157 -0.08 -4.80 -10.35
N ALA A 158 -0.27 -3.90 -11.32
CA ALA A 158 0.82 -3.36 -12.12
C ALA A 158 1.86 -2.63 -11.25
N ALA A 159 1.44 -1.87 -10.24
CA ALA A 159 2.35 -1.19 -9.32
C ALA A 159 3.20 -2.19 -8.49
N PHE A 160 2.57 -3.22 -7.94
CA PHE A 160 3.28 -4.21 -7.12
C PHE A 160 4.10 -5.21 -7.95
N ASP A 161 3.63 -5.56 -9.16
CA ASP A 161 4.40 -6.36 -10.12
C ASP A 161 5.66 -5.61 -10.56
N PHE A 162 5.57 -4.28 -10.78
CA PHE A 162 6.71 -3.42 -11.06
C PHE A 162 7.72 -3.44 -9.89
N MET A 163 7.22 -3.44 -8.66
CA MET A 163 8.01 -3.62 -7.43
C MET A 163 8.51 -5.07 -7.22
N GLY A 164 8.24 -5.99 -8.14
CA GLY A 164 8.73 -7.37 -8.05
C GLY A 164 7.93 -8.30 -7.12
N VAL A 165 6.78 -7.87 -6.60
CA VAL A 165 5.87 -8.71 -5.81
C VAL A 165 5.21 -9.73 -6.72
N ARG A 166 5.42 -11.02 -6.46
CA ARG A 166 4.84 -12.14 -7.22
C ARG A 166 3.76 -12.86 -6.44
N ARG A 167 3.83 -12.82 -5.11
CA ARG A 167 2.87 -13.46 -4.21
C ARG A 167 1.76 -12.47 -3.82
N LEU A 168 0.90 -12.12 -4.77
CA LEU A 168 -0.26 -11.26 -4.55
C LEU A 168 -1.56 -12.07 -4.50
N ARG A 169 -2.40 -11.82 -3.49
CA ARG A 169 -3.77 -12.36 -3.35
C ARG A 169 -4.76 -11.21 -3.15
N VAL A 170 -5.81 -11.18 -3.97
CA VAL A 170 -6.88 -10.19 -3.85
C VAL A 170 -7.99 -10.73 -2.95
N VAL A 171 -8.47 -9.91 -2.03
CA VAL A 171 -9.57 -10.19 -1.11
C VAL A 171 -10.63 -9.12 -1.29
N ARG A 172 -11.84 -9.52 -1.70
CA ARG A 172 -12.97 -8.61 -1.96
C ARG A 172 -14.01 -8.66 -0.86
N GLN A 173 -14.01 -9.71 -0.07
CA GLN A 173 -14.91 -9.93 1.07
C GLN A 173 -14.27 -10.87 2.09
N LEU A 174 -14.81 -10.91 3.31
CA LEU A 174 -14.27 -11.71 4.41
C LEU A 174 -14.14 -13.21 4.06
N ALA A 175 -15.05 -13.74 3.25
CA ALA A 175 -15.04 -15.13 2.81
C ALA A 175 -13.83 -15.51 1.93
N ASP A 176 -13.13 -14.53 1.34
CA ASP A 176 -11.96 -14.80 0.49
C ASP A 176 -10.68 -14.96 1.34
N LEU A 177 -10.69 -14.51 2.60
CA LEU A 177 -9.50 -14.50 3.47
C LEU A 177 -8.84 -15.87 3.65
N PRO A 178 -9.55 -16.98 3.93
CA PRO A 178 -8.89 -18.27 4.16
C PRO A 178 -8.00 -18.71 2.99
N ALA A 179 -8.41 -18.45 1.75
CA ALA A 179 -7.61 -18.77 0.56
C ALA A 179 -6.41 -17.84 0.39
N ALA A 180 -6.54 -16.56 0.78
CA ALA A 180 -5.45 -15.59 0.74
C ALA A 180 -4.41 -15.81 1.84
N LEU A 181 -4.79 -16.42 2.96
CA LEU A 181 -3.90 -16.68 4.10
C LEU A 181 -3.09 -17.98 3.96
N ALA A 182 -3.39 -18.82 2.96
CA ALA A 182 -2.60 -20.01 2.67
C ALA A 182 -1.22 -19.59 2.14
N LEU A 183 -0.24 -19.54 3.05
CA LEU A 183 1.18 -19.25 2.80
C LEU A 183 1.88 -20.39 2.04
#